data_AF-A0A453IGA0-F1
#
_entry.id   AF-A0A453IGA0-F1
#
_cell.length_a   1.000
_cell.length_b   1.000
_cell.length_c   1.000
_cell.angle_alpha   90.00
_cell.angle_beta   90.00
_cell.angle_gamma   90.00
#
_symmetry.space_group_name_H-M   'P 1'
#
loop_
_entity.id
_entity.type
_entity.pdbx_description
1 polymer ?
#
loop_
_entity_poly.entity_id
_entity_poly.type
_entity_poly.pdbx_seq_one_letter_code
_entity_poly.pdbx_strand_id
1 'polypeptide(L)'
;MQKSPHPPQDKTMVVATLAEVAQEMGAPISAYVDKIMPLALKELASSEATNRRNAAFCVGELCKNSGAAALKYYPDILQGLHRLFANSEQDLAVRDNAAGAIARMIMVQPQSIPLNQVLPVFIKALPLKEDHEESMAVYSCLCNLLLSSHPQILTLVPDVIHVFAQVVVSPDESDEVKTTIGKAVSHLISVYGQQMQPILSALPPAHANALAAFASRR
;
A
#
# COMPACT_ATOMS: atom_id res chain seq x y z
N MET A 1 -33.76 -23.29 11.65
CA MET A 1 -34.00 -22.88 10.24
C MET A 1 -32.67 -22.44 9.66
N GLN A 2 -32.09 -23.19 8.71
CA GLN A 2 -30.92 -22.73 7.96
C GLN A 2 -31.37 -21.57 7.08
N LYS A 3 -30.81 -20.37 7.30
CA LYS A 3 -31.01 -19.24 6.37
C LYS A 3 -30.39 -19.62 5.04
N SER A 4 -31.13 -19.47 3.94
CA SER A 4 -30.59 -19.59 2.59
C SER A 4 -29.36 -18.69 2.44
N PRO A 5 -28.28 -19.16 1.80
CA PRO A 5 -27.10 -18.33 1.60
C PRO A 5 -27.47 -17.10 0.78
N HIS A 6 -27.08 -15.92 1.26
CA HIS A 6 -27.23 -14.68 0.50
C HIS A 6 -26.49 -14.78 -0.84
N PRO A 7 -27.04 -14.22 -1.93
CA PRO A 7 -26.36 -14.11 -3.22
C PRO A 7 -24.92 -13.58 -3.08
N PRO A 8 -23.94 -14.07 -3.87
CA PRO A 8 -22.57 -13.56 -3.84
C PRO A 8 -22.48 -12.05 -4.03
N GLN A 9 -23.32 -11.49 -4.92
CA GLN A 9 -23.40 -10.05 -5.21
C GLN A 9 -23.77 -9.22 -3.97
N ASP A 10 -24.66 -9.72 -3.12
CA ASP A 10 -25.03 -9.03 -1.87
C ASP A 10 -23.82 -8.90 -0.95
N LYS A 11 -22.98 -9.94 -0.87
CA LYS A 11 -21.75 -9.90 -0.06
C LYS A 11 -20.75 -8.89 -0.62
N THR A 12 -20.57 -8.87 -1.94
CA THR A 12 -19.70 -7.89 -2.62
C THR A 12 -20.16 -6.47 -2.34
N MET A 13 -21.46 -6.18 -2.48
CA MET A 13 -22.02 -4.87 -2.20
C MET A 13 -21.81 -4.46 -0.73
N VAL A 14 -22.07 -5.37 0.21
CA VAL A 14 -21.90 -5.07 1.65
C VAL A 14 -20.46 -4.67 1.97
N VAL A 15 -19.46 -5.43 1.53
CA VAL A 15 -18.06 -5.09 1.84
C VAL A 15 -17.61 -3.81 1.14
N ALA A 16 -18.06 -3.56 -0.10
CA ALA A 16 -17.78 -2.31 -0.82
C ALA A 16 -18.35 -1.11 -0.07
N THR A 17 -19.65 -1.15 0.28
CA THR A 17 -20.32 -0.08 1.02
C THR A 17 -19.65 0.17 2.38
N LEU A 18 -19.26 -0.88 3.11
CA LEU A 18 -18.57 -0.70 4.38
C LEU A 18 -17.19 -0.06 4.22
N ALA A 19 -16.49 -0.34 3.11
CA ALA A 19 -15.21 0.27 2.81
C ALA A 19 -15.35 1.78 2.53
N GLU A 20 -16.30 2.16 1.67
CA GLU A 20 -16.61 3.57 1.39
C GLU A 20 -17.06 4.32 2.64
N VAL A 21 -17.94 3.72 3.45
CA VAL A 21 -18.35 4.32 4.74
C VAL A 21 -17.14 4.47 5.66
N ALA A 22 -16.24 3.49 5.73
CA ALA A 22 -15.05 3.59 6.56
C ALA A 22 -14.11 4.71 6.09
N GLN A 23 -13.99 4.93 4.78
CA GLN A 23 -13.21 6.02 4.18
C GLN A 23 -13.81 7.39 4.50
N GLU A 24 -15.09 7.58 4.17
CA GLU A 24 -15.76 8.89 4.21
C GLU A 24 -16.15 9.29 5.64
N MET A 25 -16.43 8.33 6.52
CA MET A 25 -16.76 8.63 7.91
C MET A 25 -15.54 9.17 8.67
N GLY A 26 -14.33 8.72 8.35
CA GLY A 26 -13.12 9.09 9.09
C GLY A 26 -13.14 8.60 10.54
N ALA A 27 -12.57 9.38 11.48
CA ALA A 27 -12.34 8.98 12.87
C ALA A 27 -13.54 8.35 13.64
N PRO A 28 -14.80 8.80 13.46
CA PRO A 28 -15.98 8.18 14.06
C PRO A 28 -16.17 6.69 13.75
N ILE A 29 -15.59 6.14 12.67
CA ILE A 29 -15.68 4.71 12.34
C ILE A 29 -15.08 3.82 13.44
N SER A 30 -14.19 4.37 14.27
CA SER A 30 -13.58 3.67 15.42
C SER A 30 -14.61 3.05 16.37
N ALA A 31 -15.79 3.66 16.53
CA ALA A 31 -16.87 3.13 17.37
C ALA A 31 -17.52 1.85 16.80
N TYR A 32 -17.28 1.55 15.53
CA TYR A 32 -17.88 0.44 14.78
C TYR A 32 -16.86 -0.62 14.37
N VAL A 33 -15.56 -0.39 14.57
CA VAL A 33 -14.48 -1.28 14.10
C VAL A 33 -14.70 -2.72 14.56
N ASP A 34 -15.15 -2.94 15.79
CA ASP A 34 -15.39 -4.28 16.35
C ASP A 34 -16.52 -5.05 15.68
N LYS A 35 -17.45 -4.32 15.04
CA LYS A 35 -18.58 -4.91 14.31
C LYS A 35 -18.23 -5.16 12.84
N ILE A 36 -17.37 -4.32 12.26
CA ILE A 36 -17.06 -4.33 10.82
C ILE A 36 -15.84 -5.22 10.53
N MET A 37 -14.79 -5.11 11.33
CA MET A 37 -13.51 -5.78 11.08
C MET A 37 -13.62 -7.31 10.93
N PRO A 38 -14.40 -8.05 11.75
CA PRO A 38 -14.54 -9.49 11.57
C PRO A 38 -15.12 -9.89 10.20
N LEU A 39 -15.99 -9.05 9.62
CA LEU A 39 -16.54 -9.27 8.29
C LEU A 39 -15.49 -9.01 7.22
N ALA A 40 -14.76 -7.89 7.30
CA ALA A 40 -13.69 -7.58 6.35
C ALA A 40 -12.58 -8.64 6.36
N LEU A 41 -12.15 -9.09 7.55
CA LEU A 41 -11.16 -10.17 7.70
C LEU A 41 -11.62 -11.49 7.06
N LYS A 42 -12.91 -11.80 7.14
CA LYS A 42 -13.48 -12.99 6.49
C LYS A 42 -13.41 -12.86 4.96
N GLU A 43 -13.76 -11.69 4.43
CA GLU A 43 -13.79 -11.47 2.98
C GLU A 43 -12.39 -11.35 2.35
N LEU A 44 -11.34 -11.06 3.12
CA LEU A 44 -9.94 -11.20 2.67
C LEU A 44 -9.60 -12.63 2.22
N ALA A 45 -10.32 -13.64 2.72
CA ALA A 45 -10.15 -15.05 2.34
C ALA A 45 -11.27 -15.55 1.41
N SER A 46 -12.02 -14.65 0.78
CA SER A 46 -13.12 -15.00 -0.13
C SER A 46 -12.62 -15.74 -1.38
N SER A 47 -13.46 -16.61 -1.94
CA SER A 47 -13.22 -17.21 -3.26
C SER A 47 -13.28 -16.17 -4.38
N GLU A 48 -14.04 -15.09 -4.18
CA GLU A 48 -14.26 -14.05 -5.17
C GLU A 48 -13.20 -12.95 -5.07
N ALA A 49 -12.49 -12.68 -6.18
CA ALA A 49 -11.43 -11.69 -6.22
C ALA A 49 -11.93 -10.28 -5.87
N THR A 50 -13.09 -9.88 -6.39
CA THR A 50 -13.72 -8.59 -6.07
C THR A 50 -13.96 -8.42 -4.56
N ASN A 51 -14.36 -9.48 -3.86
CA ASN A 51 -14.53 -9.41 -2.40
C ASN A 51 -13.18 -9.26 -1.69
N ARG A 52 -12.14 -9.98 -2.13
CA ARG A 52 -10.79 -9.83 -1.55
C ARG A 52 -10.24 -8.42 -1.77
N ARG A 53 -10.43 -7.85 -2.95
CA ARG A 53 -10.05 -6.46 -3.29
C ARG A 53 -10.75 -5.47 -2.36
N ASN A 54 -12.07 -5.51 -2.31
CA ASN A 54 -12.87 -4.61 -1.46
C ASN A 54 -12.55 -4.80 0.03
N ALA A 55 -12.29 -6.04 0.46
CA ALA A 55 -11.89 -6.33 1.84
C ALA A 55 -10.51 -5.75 2.16
N ALA A 56 -9.53 -5.85 1.26
CA ALA A 56 -8.21 -5.26 1.42
C ALA A 56 -8.30 -3.74 1.57
N PHE A 57 -9.07 -3.08 0.68
CA PHE A 57 -9.36 -1.66 0.81
C PHE A 57 -10.03 -1.32 2.16
N CYS A 58 -11.09 -2.06 2.52
CA CYS A 58 -11.85 -1.87 3.75
C CYS A 58 -10.98 -1.97 5.01
N VAL A 59 -10.14 -3.01 5.14
CA VAL A 59 -9.26 -3.15 6.32
C VAL A 59 -8.23 -2.02 6.37
N GLY A 60 -7.74 -1.54 5.22
CA GLY A 60 -6.84 -0.40 5.13
C GLY A 60 -7.48 0.89 5.65
N GLU A 61 -8.69 1.22 5.19
CA GLU A 61 -9.42 2.40 5.65
C GLU A 61 -9.86 2.27 7.12
N LEU A 62 -10.28 1.09 7.57
CA LEU A 62 -10.57 0.85 8.99
C LEU A 62 -9.33 1.08 9.87
N CYS A 63 -8.15 0.60 9.45
CA CYS A 63 -6.90 0.84 10.20
C CYS A 63 -6.54 2.31 10.23
N LYS A 64 -6.63 2.98 9.07
CA LYS A 64 -6.31 4.40 8.91
C LYS A 64 -7.19 5.27 9.80
N ASN A 65 -8.49 5.00 9.82
CA ASN A 65 -9.48 5.87 10.43
C ASN A 65 -9.83 5.47 11.87
N SER A 66 -9.58 4.22 12.30
CA SER A 66 -9.87 3.78 13.68
C SER A 66 -8.71 3.95 14.67
N GLY A 67 -7.50 4.24 14.18
CA GLY A 67 -6.31 4.42 15.02
C GLY A 67 -6.08 3.28 16.01
N ALA A 68 -5.90 3.62 17.29
CA ALA A 68 -5.61 2.65 18.35
C ALA A 68 -6.66 1.52 18.50
N ALA A 69 -7.92 1.77 18.13
CA ALA A 69 -9.00 0.77 18.24
C ALA A 69 -8.80 -0.41 17.28
N ALA A 70 -8.12 -0.19 16.14
CA ALA A 70 -7.84 -1.26 15.17
C ALA A 70 -6.63 -2.13 15.55
N LEU A 71 -5.76 -1.71 16.49
CA LEU A 71 -4.47 -2.38 16.74
C LEU A 71 -4.59 -3.84 17.12
N LYS A 72 -5.65 -4.22 17.86
CA LYS A 72 -5.90 -5.60 18.24
C LYS A 72 -6.11 -6.55 17.06
N TYR A 73 -6.45 -6.01 15.88
CA TYR A 73 -6.66 -6.77 14.65
C TYR A 73 -5.44 -6.81 13.73
N TYR A 74 -4.39 -6.01 13.99
CA TYR A 74 -3.23 -5.93 13.10
C TYR A 74 -2.58 -7.29 12.81
N PRO A 75 -2.40 -8.21 13.77
CA PRO A 75 -1.86 -9.54 13.48
C PRO A 75 -2.68 -10.30 12.43
N ASP A 76 -4.01 -10.32 12.58
CA ASP A 76 -4.93 -11.01 11.66
C ASP A 76 -4.98 -10.33 10.29
N ILE A 77 -4.95 -9.00 10.26
CA ILE A 77 -4.93 -8.22 9.01
C ILE A 77 -3.64 -8.49 8.25
N LEU A 78 -2.48 -8.41 8.91
CA LEU A 78 -1.18 -8.68 8.29
C LEU A 78 -1.10 -10.11 7.76
N GLN A 79 -1.60 -11.09 8.53
CA GLN A 79 -1.68 -12.49 8.09
C GLN A 79 -2.58 -12.63 6.84
N GLY A 80 -3.72 -11.96 6.82
CA GLY A 80 -4.65 -11.95 5.69
C GLY A 80 -4.05 -11.33 4.44
N LEU A 81 -3.51 -10.11 4.56
CA LEU A 81 -2.88 -9.37 3.46
C LEU A 81 -1.64 -10.08 2.91
N HIS A 82 -0.82 -10.69 3.77
CA HIS A 82 0.36 -11.46 3.33
C HIS A 82 -0.01 -12.58 2.35
N ARG A 83 -1.17 -13.24 2.54
CA ARG A 83 -1.64 -14.27 1.60
C ARG A 83 -1.98 -13.71 0.22
N LEU A 84 -2.44 -12.45 0.15
CA LEU A 84 -2.78 -11.79 -1.11
C LEU A 84 -1.53 -11.46 -1.94
N PHE A 85 -0.35 -11.38 -1.33
CA PHE A 85 0.92 -11.22 -2.08
C PHE A 85 1.51 -12.55 -2.58
N ALA A 86 0.90 -13.69 -2.25
CA ALA A 86 1.37 -14.98 -2.72
C ALA A 86 1.14 -15.15 -4.23
N ASN A 87 2.00 -15.91 -4.89
CA ASN A 87 1.89 -16.20 -6.33
C ASN A 87 0.58 -16.91 -6.72
N SER A 88 -0.18 -17.43 -5.76
CA SER A 88 -1.50 -18.03 -5.98
C SER A 88 -2.57 -16.99 -6.29
N GLU A 89 -2.43 -15.76 -5.80
CA GLU A 89 -3.33 -14.66 -6.16
C GLU A 89 -2.99 -14.17 -7.57
N GLN A 90 -3.90 -14.38 -8.52
CA GLN A 90 -3.72 -13.97 -9.92
C GLN A 90 -4.29 -12.59 -10.22
N ASP A 91 -5.22 -12.10 -9.39
CA ASP A 91 -5.86 -10.81 -9.60
C ASP A 91 -4.92 -9.68 -9.13
N LEU A 92 -4.49 -8.83 -10.06
CA LEU A 92 -3.49 -7.81 -9.78
C LEU A 92 -4.09 -6.64 -9.00
N ALA A 93 -5.34 -6.26 -9.28
CA ALA A 93 -6.05 -5.25 -8.49
C ALA A 93 -6.20 -5.66 -7.01
N VAL A 94 -6.40 -6.95 -6.70
CA VAL A 94 -6.37 -7.47 -5.31
C VAL A 94 -5.01 -7.20 -4.66
N ARG A 95 -3.91 -7.45 -5.38
CA ARG A 95 -2.53 -7.23 -4.88
C ARG A 95 -2.25 -5.75 -4.67
N ASP A 96 -2.72 -4.90 -5.58
CA ASP A 96 -2.58 -3.46 -5.49
C ASP A 96 -3.34 -2.89 -4.28
N ASN A 97 -4.56 -3.36 -4.03
CA ASN A 97 -5.34 -2.98 -2.85
C ASN A 97 -4.72 -3.49 -1.55
N ALA A 98 -4.11 -4.68 -1.56
CA ALA A 98 -3.35 -5.18 -0.43
C ALA A 98 -2.12 -4.29 -0.14
N ALA A 99 -1.41 -3.84 -1.18
CA ALA A 99 -0.31 -2.89 -1.07
C ALA A 99 -0.80 -1.55 -0.47
N GLY A 100 -1.93 -1.05 -0.96
CA GLY A 100 -2.60 0.13 -0.41
C GLY A 100 -2.98 0.00 1.07
N ALA A 101 -3.51 -1.16 1.47
CA ALA A 101 -3.86 -1.42 2.86
C ALA A 101 -2.62 -1.40 3.78
N ILE A 102 -1.54 -2.09 3.37
CA ILE A 102 -0.26 -2.06 4.08
C ILE A 102 0.27 -0.63 4.21
N ALA A 103 0.22 0.15 3.13
CA ALA A 103 0.69 1.53 3.13
C ALA A 103 -0.07 2.39 4.16
N ARG A 104 -1.40 2.31 4.19
CA ARG A 104 -2.24 3.02 5.17
C ARG A 104 -1.94 2.61 6.61
N MET A 105 -1.75 1.31 6.86
CA MET A 105 -1.39 0.81 8.18
C MET A 105 -0.03 1.36 8.64
N ILE A 106 0.98 1.36 7.76
CA ILE A 106 2.32 1.89 8.06
C ILE A 106 2.26 3.39 8.33
N MET A 107 1.48 4.15 7.55
CA MET A 107 1.40 5.60 7.71
C MET A 107 0.77 6.01 9.05
N VAL A 108 -0.16 5.23 9.59
CA VAL A 108 -0.83 5.55 10.86
C VAL A 108 -0.12 4.96 12.07
N GLN A 109 0.34 3.72 11.99
CA GLN A 109 0.95 3.04 13.13
C GLN A 109 2.18 2.21 12.71
N PRO A 110 3.29 2.86 12.31
CA PRO A 110 4.50 2.15 11.88
C PRO A 110 5.13 1.33 13.01
N GLN A 111 4.97 1.78 14.27
CA GLN A 111 5.52 1.11 15.46
C GLN A 111 4.82 -0.19 15.83
N SER A 112 3.63 -0.45 15.27
CA SER A 112 2.87 -1.69 15.52
C SER A 112 2.99 -2.69 14.37
N ILE A 113 3.88 -2.44 13.42
CA ILE A 113 4.11 -3.29 12.26
C ILE A 113 5.55 -3.80 12.28
N PRO A 114 5.80 -5.11 12.09
CA PRO A 114 7.15 -5.65 11.95
C PRO A 114 7.72 -5.26 10.57
N LEU A 115 8.15 -4.00 10.41
CA LEU A 115 8.55 -3.42 9.13
C LEU A 115 9.70 -4.20 8.47
N ASN A 116 10.59 -4.80 9.25
CA ASN A 116 11.67 -5.65 8.75
C ASN A 116 11.16 -6.89 7.97
N GLN A 117 9.96 -7.37 8.28
CA GLN A 117 9.32 -8.49 7.59
C GLN A 117 8.36 -8.01 6.50
N VAL A 118 7.67 -6.89 6.74
CA VAL A 118 6.62 -6.39 5.84
C VAL A 118 7.20 -5.66 4.63
N LEU A 119 8.22 -4.81 4.80
CA LEU A 119 8.74 -3.97 3.70
C LEU A 119 9.30 -4.78 2.52
N PRO A 120 10.08 -5.87 2.70
CA PRO A 120 10.58 -6.64 1.56
C PRO A 120 9.46 -7.24 0.70
N VAL A 121 8.40 -7.74 1.33
CA VAL A 121 7.23 -8.30 0.61
C VAL A 121 6.44 -7.19 -0.07
N PHE A 122 6.21 -6.09 0.65
CA PHE A 122 5.48 -4.93 0.15
C PHE A 122 6.16 -4.30 -1.07
N ILE A 123 7.47 -4.05 -1.02
CA ILE A 123 8.23 -3.46 -2.15
C ILE A 123 8.28 -4.42 -3.34
N LYS A 124 8.44 -5.72 -3.09
CA LYS A 124 8.44 -6.74 -4.16
C LYS A 124 7.11 -6.83 -4.90
N ALA A 125 6.00 -6.43 -4.28
CA ALA A 125 4.69 -6.39 -4.93
C ALA A 125 4.52 -5.18 -5.88
N LEU A 126 5.43 -4.21 -5.84
CA LEU A 126 5.36 -2.97 -6.61
C LEU A 126 6.15 -3.04 -7.93
N PRO A 127 5.85 -2.16 -8.91
CA PRO A 127 4.82 -1.12 -8.92
C PRO A 127 3.41 -1.69 -9.09
N LEU A 128 2.40 -0.89 -8.75
CA LEU A 128 0.99 -1.20 -8.95
C LEU A 128 0.70 -1.47 -10.44
N LYS A 129 -0.30 -2.32 -10.73
CA LYS A 129 -0.53 -2.87 -12.07
C LYS A 129 -1.89 -2.57 -12.66
N GLU A 130 -2.93 -2.55 -11.85
CA GLU A 130 -4.32 -2.40 -12.28
C GLU A 130 -5.06 -1.31 -11.49
N ASP A 131 -4.85 -1.20 -10.18
CA ASP A 131 -5.55 -0.24 -9.34
C ASP A 131 -4.66 0.92 -8.90
N HIS A 132 -4.56 1.94 -9.75
CA HIS A 132 -3.75 3.14 -9.50
C HIS A 132 -4.44 4.16 -8.56
N GLU A 133 -5.67 3.91 -8.09
CA GLU A 133 -6.26 4.74 -7.03
C GLU A 133 -5.47 4.61 -5.71
N GLU A 134 -4.76 3.49 -5.56
CA GLU A 134 -3.91 3.18 -4.41
C GLU A 134 -2.51 3.83 -4.48
N SER A 135 -2.12 4.36 -5.64
CA SER A 135 -0.77 4.88 -5.88
C SER A 135 -0.34 5.94 -4.86
N MET A 136 -1.22 6.90 -4.56
CA MET A 136 -0.87 7.97 -3.62
C MET A 136 -0.62 7.44 -2.22
N ALA A 137 -1.41 6.49 -1.73
CA ALA A 137 -1.18 5.89 -0.42
C ALA A 137 0.15 5.12 -0.40
N VAL A 138 0.38 4.27 -1.40
CA VAL A 138 1.55 3.40 -1.51
C VAL A 138 2.85 4.19 -1.62
N TYR A 139 2.96 5.08 -2.60
CA TYR A 139 4.23 5.76 -2.87
C TYR A 139 4.49 6.87 -1.85
N SER A 140 3.46 7.54 -1.31
CA SER A 140 3.64 8.48 -0.20
C SER A 140 4.11 7.78 1.07
N CYS A 141 3.65 6.55 1.35
CA CYS A 141 4.16 5.76 2.46
C CYS A 141 5.66 5.50 2.35
N LEU A 142 6.13 5.00 1.19
CA LEU A 142 7.55 4.75 0.96
C LEU A 142 8.38 6.04 1.02
N CYS A 143 7.88 7.12 0.42
CA CYS A 143 8.53 8.44 0.48
C CYS A 143 8.66 8.94 1.93
N ASN A 144 7.60 8.83 2.75
CA ASN A 144 7.65 9.24 4.15
C ASN A 144 8.68 8.45 4.96
N LEU A 145 8.79 7.13 4.74
CA LEU A 145 9.82 6.32 5.41
C LEU A 145 11.23 6.75 5.00
N LEU A 146 11.45 7.10 3.72
CA LEU A 146 12.75 7.58 3.25
C LEU A 146 13.09 8.97 3.80
N LEU A 147 12.13 9.90 3.77
CA LEU A 147 12.30 11.27 4.28
C LEU A 147 12.53 11.29 5.80
N SER A 148 11.95 10.35 6.53
CA SER A 148 12.21 10.17 7.97
C SER A 148 13.49 9.38 8.26
N SER A 149 14.26 8.99 7.23
CA SER A 149 15.47 8.16 7.36
C SER A 149 15.21 6.89 8.19
N HIS A 150 14.04 6.26 8.02
CA HIS A 150 13.66 5.13 8.85
C HIS A 150 14.60 3.93 8.62
N PRO A 151 15.24 3.35 9.66
CA PRO A 151 16.31 2.37 9.48
C PRO A 151 15.95 1.16 8.61
N GLN A 152 14.71 0.69 8.69
CA GLN A 152 14.23 -0.48 7.93
C GLN A 152 14.04 -0.22 6.43
N ILE A 153 13.74 1.02 6.00
CA ILE A 153 13.63 1.31 4.56
C ILE A 153 15.00 1.60 3.95
N LEU A 154 15.94 2.12 4.75
CA LEU A 154 17.28 2.48 4.28
C LEU A 154 18.07 1.27 3.77
N THR A 155 17.83 0.08 4.34
CA THR A 155 18.43 -1.18 3.87
C THR A 155 17.87 -1.65 2.52
N LEU A 156 16.75 -1.08 2.08
CA LEU A 156 16.02 -1.46 0.87
C LEU A 156 16.03 -0.36 -0.20
N VAL A 157 16.84 0.69 -0.03
CA VAL A 157 16.92 1.83 -0.97
C VAL A 157 17.15 1.39 -2.41
N PRO A 158 18.05 0.43 -2.74
CA PRO A 158 18.22 -0.01 -4.12
C PRO A 158 16.92 -0.53 -4.77
N ASP A 159 16.15 -1.35 -4.04
CA ASP A 159 14.88 -1.90 -4.53
C ASP A 159 13.82 -0.82 -4.67
N VAL A 160 13.74 0.11 -3.70
CA VAL A 160 12.80 1.23 -3.75
C VAL A 160 13.11 2.15 -4.93
N ILE A 161 14.38 2.46 -5.18
CA ILE A 161 14.80 3.28 -6.32
C ILE A 161 14.47 2.58 -7.64
N HIS A 162 14.64 1.26 -7.72
CA HIS A 162 14.24 0.51 -8.91
C HIS A 162 12.73 0.61 -9.19
N VAL A 163 11.89 0.45 -8.15
CA VAL A 163 10.44 0.64 -8.26
C VAL A 163 10.10 2.07 -8.68
N PHE A 164 10.65 3.08 -8.00
CA PHE A 164 10.41 4.49 -8.31
C PHE A 164 10.79 4.84 -9.75
N ALA A 165 11.91 4.30 -10.24
CA ALA A 165 12.37 4.48 -11.61
C ALA A 165 11.37 3.93 -12.65
N GLN A 166 10.69 2.82 -12.34
CA GLN A 166 9.62 2.28 -13.19
C GLN A 166 8.34 3.14 -13.13
N VAL A 167 7.98 3.64 -11.95
CA VAL A 167 6.77 4.47 -11.74
C VAL A 167 6.89 5.81 -12.46
N VAL A 168 8.04 6.46 -12.42
CA VAL A 168 8.22 7.78 -13.05
C VAL A 168 8.12 7.76 -14.58
N VAL A 169 8.40 6.63 -15.21
CA VAL A 169 8.25 6.44 -16.67
C VAL A 169 6.89 5.87 -17.07
N SER A 170 6.12 5.33 -16.13
CA SER A 170 4.81 4.73 -16.41
C SER A 170 3.81 5.78 -16.90
N PRO A 171 3.08 5.56 -18.01
CA PRO A 171 2.04 6.47 -18.46
C PRO A 171 0.80 6.44 -17.56
N ASP A 172 0.58 5.35 -16.82
CA ASP A 172 -0.62 5.11 -16.00
C ASP A 172 -0.58 5.86 -14.65
N GLU A 173 0.60 6.35 -14.28
CA GLU A 173 0.83 7.03 -13.01
C GLU A 173 0.73 8.54 -13.13
N SER A 174 0.09 9.18 -12.15
CA SER A 174 -0.16 10.62 -12.15
C SER A 174 1.13 11.44 -11.96
N ASP A 175 1.17 12.68 -12.47
CA ASP A 175 2.31 13.58 -12.27
C ASP A 175 2.53 13.92 -10.79
N GLU A 176 1.47 13.89 -9.98
CA GLU A 176 1.53 14.11 -8.53
C GLU A 176 2.33 13.00 -7.81
N VAL A 177 2.06 11.73 -8.14
CA VAL A 177 2.80 10.57 -7.63
C VAL A 177 4.28 10.70 -8.02
N LYS A 178 4.55 10.99 -9.31
CA LYS A 178 5.91 11.10 -9.85
C LYS A 178 6.68 12.26 -9.22
N THR A 179 6.02 13.37 -8.97
CA THR A 179 6.58 14.54 -8.28
C THR A 179 6.90 14.22 -6.82
N THR A 180 6.03 13.48 -6.13
CA THR A 180 6.27 13.02 -4.74
C THR A 180 7.50 12.12 -4.66
N ILE A 181 7.61 11.17 -5.59
CA ILE A 181 8.80 10.31 -5.74
C ILE A 181 10.07 11.14 -6.02
N GLY A 182 9.99 12.09 -6.96
CA GLY A 182 11.11 12.98 -7.29
C GLY A 182 11.66 13.71 -6.07
N LYS A 183 10.78 14.27 -5.23
CA LYS A 183 11.17 14.94 -3.98
C LYS A 183 11.89 14.00 -3.01
N ALA A 184 11.41 12.77 -2.83
CA ALA A 184 12.06 11.79 -1.97
C ALA A 184 13.45 11.39 -2.49
N VAL A 185 13.59 11.20 -3.81
CA VAL A 185 14.89 10.88 -4.43
C VAL A 185 15.86 12.05 -4.34
N SER A 186 15.37 13.27 -4.54
CA SER A 186 16.16 14.50 -4.36
C SER A 186 16.73 14.60 -2.94
N HIS A 187 15.88 14.31 -1.94
CA HIS A 187 16.31 14.23 -0.55
C HIS A 187 17.38 13.15 -0.32
N LEU A 188 17.20 11.93 -0.83
CA LEU A 188 18.20 10.87 -0.71
C LEU A 188 19.56 11.26 -1.32
N ILE A 189 19.55 11.89 -2.49
CA ILE A 189 20.77 12.38 -3.14
C ILE A 189 21.44 13.45 -2.26
N SER A 190 20.66 14.38 -1.70
CA SER A 190 21.18 15.43 -0.82
C SER A 190 21.81 14.87 0.47
N VAL A 191 21.25 13.80 1.03
CA VAL A 191 21.70 13.23 2.32
C VAL A 191 22.86 12.25 2.14
N TYR A 192 22.77 11.36 1.15
CA TYR A 192 23.71 10.24 0.98
C TYR A 192 24.76 10.45 -0.13
N GLY A 193 24.58 11.48 -0.97
CA GLY A 193 25.57 11.94 -1.94
C GLY A 193 26.11 10.82 -2.84
N GLN A 194 27.41 10.55 -2.73
CA GLN A 194 28.10 9.55 -3.56
C GLN A 194 27.57 8.12 -3.38
N GLN A 195 26.96 7.78 -2.24
CA GLN A 195 26.42 6.43 -2.02
C GLN A 195 25.24 6.11 -2.95
N MET A 196 24.55 7.12 -3.46
CA MET A 196 23.45 6.94 -4.41
C MET A 196 23.93 6.69 -5.85
N GLN A 197 25.17 7.07 -6.18
CA GLN A 197 25.67 7.01 -7.57
C GLN A 197 25.64 5.59 -8.17
N PRO A 198 26.10 4.53 -7.49
CA PRO A 198 26.04 3.17 -8.05
C PRO A 198 24.60 2.72 -8.29
N ILE A 199 23.67 3.09 -7.41
CA ILE A 199 22.25 2.71 -7.51
C ILE A 199 21.61 3.37 -8.73
N LEU A 200 21.81 4.69 -8.88
CA LEU A 200 21.25 5.46 -10.00
C LEU A 200 21.88 5.04 -11.34
N SER A 201 23.18 4.73 -11.35
CA SER A 201 23.92 4.30 -12.54
C SER A 201 23.57 2.88 -13.00
N ALA A 202 23.00 2.06 -12.11
CA ALA A 202 22.52 0.71 -12.45
C ALA A 202 21.15 0.71 -13.15
N LEU A 203 20.44 1.85 -13.16
CA LEU A 203 19.15 1.98 -13.82
C LEU A 203 19.29 2.07 -15.35
N PRO A 204 18.30 1.60 -16.12
CA PRO A 204 18.26 1.87 -17.56
C PRO A 204 18.31 3.38 -17.84
N PRO A 205 19.03 3.85 -18.90
CA PRO A 205 19.24 5.27 -19.14
C PRO A 205 17.96 6.11 -19.19
N ALA A 206 16.89 5.58 -19.82
CA ALA A 206 15.60 6.25 -19.88
C ALA A 206 14.97 6.48 -18.49
N HIS A 207 15.10 5.49 -17.60
CA HIS A 207 14.54 5.55 -16.26
C HIS A 207 15.38 6.48 -15.36
N ALA A 208 16.71 6.39 -15.44
CA ALA A 208 17.62 7.29 -14.73
C ALA A 208 17.36 8.76 -15.10
N ASN A 209 17.21 9.07 -16.39
CA ASN A 209 16.93 10.41 -16.88
C ASN A 209 15.58 10.93 -16.40
N ALA A 210 14.52 10.11 -16.47
CA ALA A 210 13.19 10.50 -15.98
C ALA A 210 13.22 10.77 -14.46
N LEU A 211 13.86 9.88 -13.69
CA LEU A 211 13.97 10.04 -12.24
C LEU A 211 14.75 11.31 -11.87
N ALA A 212 15.86 11.59 -12.56
CA ALA A 212 16.63 12.82 -12.40
C ALA A 212 15.83 14.08 -12.77
N ALA A 213 15.00 14.01 -13.81
CA ALA A 213 14.14 15.12 -14.21
C ALA A 213 13.11 15.45 -13.12
N PHE A 214 12.46 14.43 -12.52
CA PHE A 214 11.55 14.65 -11.39
C PHE A 214 12.27 15.08 -10.11
N ALA A 215 13.46 14.56 -9.83
CA ALA A 215 14.24 14.94 -8.64
C ALA A 215 14.78 16.38 -8.68
N SER A 216 14.87 16.99 -9.86
CA SER A 216 15.31 18.38 -10.04
C SER A 216 14.17 19.40 -10.13
N ARG A 217 12.90 18.94 -10.15
CA ARG A 217 11.73 19.85 -10.05
C ARG A 217 11.70 20.48 -8.65
N ARG A 218 11.61 21.83 -8.62
CA ARG A 218 11.46 22.62 -7.39
C ARG A 218 10.01 22.59 -6.91
#